data_AF-A0A2E5PB76-F1
#
_entry.id   AF-A0A2E5PB76-F1
#
_cell.length_a   1.000
_cell.length_b   1.000
_cell.length_c   1.000
_cell.angle_alpha   90.00
_cell.angle_beta   90.00
_cell.angle_gamma   90.00
#
_symmetry.space_group_name_H-M   'P 1'
#
loop_
_entity.id
_entity.type
_entity.pdbx_description
1 polymer ?
#
loop_
_entity_poly.entity_id
_entity_poly.type
_entity_poly.pdbx_seq_one_letter_code
_entity_poly.pdbx_strand_id
1 'polypeptide(L)'
;MKYSLFLFTTLVFFIGILSGSIRAEDAPTAADVTEAQAVIAAQMEAFMRNDGEAAFVFAAPAIKEMFHTPETFMEMVRQQYAPVYRPQYVEYLEPVTIGSNLMQPLILTGENGMTVLARYALSRQVGGDWRIIGVTLSPAPDQAPL
;
A
#
# COMPACT_ATOMS: atom_id res chain seq x y z
N MET A 1 64.99 26.18 -1.84
CA MET A 1 65.95 25.44 -1.00
C MET A 1 65.19 24.71 0.09
N LYS A 2 65.60 23.48 0.34
CA LYS A 2 65.01 22.45 1.22
C LYS A 2 64.91 22.92 2.69
N TYR A 3 63.82 22.54 3.36
CA TYR A 3 63.87 21.83 4.64
C TYR A 3 62.75 20.79 4.70
N SER A 4 63.17 19.52 4.69
CA SER A 4 62.46 18.35 5.20
C SER A 4 62.60 18.37 6.72
N LEU A 5 61.53 18.07 7.47
CA LEU A 5 61.54 17.09 8.58
C LEU A 5 60.16 17.04 9.25
N PHE A 6 59.67 15.82 9.46
CA PHE A 6 58.46 15.43 10.17
C PHE A 6 58.13 16.27 11.42
N LEU A 7 56.88 16.73 11.50
CA LEU A 7 56.19 16.84 12.79
C LEU A 7 54.79 16.24 12.68
N PHE A 8 54.71 14.99 13.12
CA PHE A 8 53.50 14.30 13.53
C PHE A 8 52.64 15.26 14.36
N THR A 9 51.50 15.70 13.84
CA THR A 9 50.44 16.25 14.69
C THR A 9 49.16 15.54 14.29
N THR A 10 48.80 14.56 15.11
CA THR A 10 47.65 13.69 14.98
C THR A 10 46.37 14.52 14.86
N LEU A 11 45.70 14.42 13.71
CA LEU A 11 44.34 14.89 13.51
C LEU A 11 43.41 13.97 14.32
N VAL A 12 42.93 14.42 15.47
CA VAL A 12 41.88 13.71 16.22
C VAL A 12 40.57 13.93 15.47
N PHE A 13 40.19 12.96 14.62
CA PHE A 13 38.85 12.87 14.06
C PHE A 13 37.95 12.31 15.17
N PHE A 14 37.21 13.18 15.85
CA PHE A 14 36.16 12.76 16.77
C PHE A 14 35.03 12.16 15.92
N ILE A 15 35.08 10.84 15.68
CA ILE A 15 33.94 10.08 15.21
C ILE A 15 32.96 10.07 16.39
N GLY A 16 32.09 11.09 16.43
CA GLY A 16 30.84 11.00 17.15
C GLY A 16 30.02 9.92 16.46
N ILE A 17 30.05 8.71 17.00
CA ILE A 17 29.10 7.65 16.66
C ILE A 17 27.74 8.19 17.12
N LEU A 18 27.03 8.90 16.25
CA LEU A 18 25.59 8.98 16.36
C LEU A 18 25.11 7.55 16.10
N SER A 19 24.91 6.80 17.18
CA SER A 19 24.00 5.66 17.22
C SER A 19 22.58 6.19 17.00
N GLY A 20 22.31 6.74 15.81
CA GLY A 20 20.97 6.76 15.30
C GLY A 20 20.63 5.30 15.03
N SER A 21 19.80 4.70 15.88
CA SER A 21 19.09 3.49 15.49
C SER A 21 18.47 3.78 14.12
N ILE A 22 19.01 3.15 13.08
CA ILE A 22 18.24 2.93 11.87
C ILE A 22 17.07 2.08 12.38
N ARG A 23 15.94 2.72 12.69
CA ARG A 23 14.70 1.96 12.88
C ARG A 23 14.51 1.28 11.54
N ALA A 24 14.64 -0.04 11.51
CA ALA A 24 14.01 -0.79 10.44
C ALA A 24 12.58 -0.25 10.35
N GLU A 25 12.10 0.08 9.16
CA GLU A 25 10.65 0.25 8.99
C GLU A 25 10.03 -1.03 9.54
N ASP A 26 9.31 -0.92 10.67
CA ASP A 26 8.78 -2.08 11.35
C ASP A 26 7.86 -2.80 10.35
N ALA A 27 8.22 -4.03 10.00
CA ALA A 27 7.38 -4.88 9.19
C ALA A 27 5.97 -4.91 9.82
N PRO A 28 4.90 -4.89 9.01
CA PRO A 28 3.56 -4.83 9.55
C PRO A 28 3.31 -6.04 10.44
N THR A 29 2.63 -5.84 11.57
CA THR A 29 2.36 -6.97 12.46
C THR A 29 1.39 -7.95 11.78
N ALA A 30 1.49 -9.24 12.11
CA ALA A 30 0.57 -10.24 11.53
C ALA A 30 -0.91 -9.91 11.80
N ALA A 31 -1.20 -9.26 12.94
CA ALA A 31 -2.54 -8.78 13.25
C ALA A 31 -2.97 -7.64 12.31
N ASP A 32 -2.12 -6.63 12.10
CA ASP A 32 -2.40 -5.53 11.17
C ASP A 32 -2.66 -6.04 9.75
N VAL A 33 -1.83 -6.97 9.29
CA VAL A 33 -1.97 -7.60 7.97
C VAL A 33 -3.31 -8.32 7.86
N THR A 34 -3.66 -9.13 8.87
CA THR A 34 -4.91 -9.89 8.88
C THR A 34 -6.13 -8.97 8.84
N GLU A 35 -6.14 -7.90 9.65
CA GLU A 35 -7.22 -6.91 9.66
C GLU A 35 -7.33 -6.16 8.33
N ALA A 36 -6.20 -5.74 7.75
CA ALA A 36 -6.18 -5.03 6.48
C ALA A 36 -6.66 -5.90 5.32
N GLN A 37 -6.21 -7.16 5.25
CA GLN A 37 -6.66 -8.12 4.24
C GLN A 37 -8.16 -8.42 4.37
N ALA A 38 -8.69 -8.50 5.59
CA ALA A 38 -10.12 -8.66 5.82
C ALA A 38 -10.93 -7.47 5.30
N VAL A 39 -10.44 -6.24 5.47
CA VAL A 39 -11.08 -5.02 4.91
C VAL A 39 -11.10 -5.05 3.37
N ILE A 40 -9.99 -5.43 2.74
CA ILE A 40 -9.90 -5.54 1.27
C ILE A 40 -10.86 -6.61 0.76
N ALA A 41 -10.82 -7.81 1.36
CA ALA A 41 -11.69 -8.92 0.99
C ALA A 41 -13.17 -8.55 1.10
N ALA A 42 -13.58 -7.93 2.20
CA ALA A 42 -14.97 -7.54 2.42
C ALA A 42 -15.44 -6.47 1.41
N GLN A 43 -14.57 -5.52 1.03
CA GLN A 43 -14.89 -4.57 -0.03
C GLN A 43 -15.06 -5.26 -1.39
N MET A 44 -14.15 -6.17 -1.74
CA MET A 44 -14.22 -6.92 -2.99
C MET A 44 -15.47 -7.81 -3.07
N GLU A 45 -15.84 -8.48 -1.97
CA GLU A 45 -17.09 -9.24 -1.89
C GLU A 45 -18.32 -8.36 -2.10
N ALA A 46 -18.32 -7.14 -1.54
CA ALA A 46 -19.39 -6.19 -1.76
C ALA A 46 -19.47 -5.76 -3.24
N PHE A 47 -18.33 -5.52 -3.90
CA PHE A 47 -18.30 -5.27 -5.35
C PHE A 47 -18.90 -6.43 -6.16
N MET A 48 -18.56 -7.68 -5.83
CA MET A 48 -19.09 -8.87 -6.52
C MET A 48 -20.61 -8.98 -6.40
N ARG A 49 -21.20 -8.55 -5.28
CA ARG A 49 -22.66 -8.49 -5.09
C ARG A 49 -23.31 -7.24 -5.71
N ASN A 50 -22.51 -6.35 -6.32
CA ASN A 50 -22.92 -5.02 -6.78
C ASN A 50 -23.45 -4.12 -5.64
N ASP A 51 -22.98 -4.37 -4.41
CA ASP A 51 -23.40 -3.71 -3.18
C ASP A 51 -22.48 -2.51 -2.91
N GLY A 52 -22.80 -1.38 -3.55
CA GLY A 52 -22.01 -0.16 -3.48
C GLY A 52 -21.99 0.45 -2.08
N GLU A 53 -23.12 0.40 -1.37
CA GLU A 53 -23.23 0.92 -0.01
C GLU A 53 -22.28 0.19 0.93
N ALA A 54 -22.29 -1.15 0.93
CA ALA A 54 -21.37 -1.92 1.75
C ALA A 54 -19.91 -1.72 1.34
N ALA A 55 -19.61 -1.67 0.04
CA ALA A 55 -18.24 -1.45 -0.44
C ALA A 55 -17.69 -0.07 -0.02
N PHE A 56 -18.55 0.96 -0.06
CA PHE A 56 -18.18 2.33 0.28
C PHE A 56 -17.89 2.51 1.76
N VAL A 57 -18.45 1.68 2.65
CA VAL A 57 -18.13 1.70 4.09
C VAL A 57 -16.64 1.54 4.33
N PHE A 58 -15.95 0.65 3.60
CA PHE A 58 -14.51 0.36 3.78
C PHE A 58 -13.58 1.47 3.28
N ALA A 59 -14.10 2.41 2.49
CA ALA A 59 -13.35 3.57 2.03
C ALA A 59 -13.07 4.57 3.18
N ALA A 60 -11.91 5.20 3.13
CA ALA A 60 -11.54 6.25 4.07
C ALA A 60 -12.39 7.52 3.88
N PRO A 61 -12.50 8.39 4.90
CA PRO A 61 -13.29 9.63 4.81
C PRO A 61 -12.95 10.49 3.59
N ALA A 62 -11.67 10.64 3.24
CA ALA A 62 -11.25 11.43 2.07
C ALA A 62 -11.81 10.88 0.74
N ILE A 63 -11.89 9.54 0.58
CA ILE A 63 -12.53 8.94 -0.60
C ILE A 63 -14.04 9.22 -0.58
N LYS A 64 -14.67 9.14 0.60
CA LYS A 64 -16.10 9.43 0.75
C LYS A 64 -16.43 10.88 0.43
N GLU A 65 -15.57 11.81 0.86
CA GLU A 65 -15.67 13.24 0.52
C GLU A 65 -15.47 13.49 -0.97
N MET A 66 -14.58 12.74 -1.63
CA MET A 66 -14.30 12.90 -3.06
C MET A 66 -15.45 12.43 -3.95
N PHE A 67 -16.10 11.31 -3.62
CA PHE A 67 -17.16 10.72 -4.45
C PHE A 67 -18.57 11.06 -4.00
N HIS A 68 -18.73 11.52 -2.75
CA HIS A 68 -19.99 11.87 -2.07
C HIS A 68 -20.99 10.73 -1.89
N THR A 69 -21.22 9.90 -2.91
CA THR A 69 -22.23 8.84 -2.93
C THR A 69 -21.63 7.48 -3.31
N PRO A 70 -22.18 6.37 -2.80
CA PRO A 70 -21.83 5.03 -3.25
C PRO A 70 -21.99 4.84 -4.76
N GLU A 71 -23.00 5.47 -5.37
CA GLU A 71 -23.30 5.34 -6.79
C GLU A 71 -22.16 5.90 -7.66
N THR A 72 -21.75 7.14 -7.39
CA THR A 72 -20.63 7.79 -8.11
C THR A 72 -19.32 7.04 -7.90
N PHE A 73 -19.08 6.55 -6.68
CA PHE A 73 -17.92 5.69 -6.40
C PHE A 73 -17.95 4.41 -7.24
N MET A 74 -19.09 3.73 -7.31
CA MET A 74 -19.24 2.49 -8.05
C MET A 74 -19.16 2.68 -9.57
N GLU A 75 -19.63 3.80 -10.11
CA GLU A 75 -19.43 4.16 -11.51
C GLU A 75 -17.94 4.24 -11.86
N MET A 76 -17.17 4.95 -11.03
CA MET A 76 -15.72 5.06 -11.19
C MET A 76 -15.04 3.69 -11.07
N VAL A 77 -15.38 2.89 -10.06
CA VAL A 77 -14.78 1.55 -9.83
C VAL A 77 -15.02 0.62 -11.02
N ARG A 78 -16.25 0.55 -11.55
CA ARG A 78 -16.56 -0.31 -12.70
C ARG A 78 -15.78 0.07 -13.95
N GLN A 79 -15.55 1.37 -14.16
CA GLN A 79 -14.87 1.86 -15.36
C GLN A 79 -13.35 1.72 -15.27
N GLN A 80 -12.76 1.98 -14.12
CA GLN A 80 -11.30 2.14 -13.99
C GLN A 80 -10.63 0.97 -13.25
N TYR A 81 -11.40 0.17 -12.51
CA TYR A 81 -10.89 -0.87 -11.62
C TYR A 81 -11.60 -2.21 -11.84
N ALA A 82 -11.89 -2.58 -13.10
CA ALA A 82 -12.61 -3.81 -13.42
C ALA A 82 -12.02 -5.10 -12.78
N PRO A 83 -10.68 -5.32 -12.71
CA PRO A 83 -10.10 -6.48 -12.01
C PRO A 83 -10.36 -6.49 -10.50
N VAL A 84 -10.61 -5.34 -9.89
CA VAL A 84 -11.01 -5.21 -8.47
C VAL A 84 -12.51 -5.46 -8.32
N TYR A 85 -13.31 -4.93 -9.24
CA TYR A 85 -14.77 -5.01 -9.21
C TYR A 85 -15.28 -6.45 -9.33
N ARG A 86 -14.70 -7.22 -10.25
CA ARG A 86 -15.01 -8.65 -10.45
C ARG A 86 -13.74 -9.44 -10.77
N PRO A 87 -12.97 -9.79 -9.73
CA PRO A 87 -11.82 -10.66 -9.90
C PRO A 87 -12.26 -12.10 -10.11
N GLN A 88 -11.59 -12.78 -11.03
CA GLN A 88 -11.65 -14.23 -11.21
C GLN A 88 -10.53 -14.94 -10.43
N TYR A 89 -9.43 -14.23 -10.16
CA TYR A 89 -8.31 -14.69 -9.37
C TYR A 89 -7.81 -13.57 -8.46
N VAL A 90 -7.41 -13.95 -7.26
CA VAL A 90 -6.89 -13.06 -6.22
C VAL A 90 -5.74 -13.76 -5.51
N GLU A 91 -4.59 -13.11 -5.48
CA GLU A 91 -3.42 -13.57 -4.72
C GLU A 91 -2.84 -12.42 -3.93
N TYR A 92 -2.71 -12.61 -2.61
CA TYR A 92 -2.09 -11.63 -1.73
C TYR A 92 -0.57 -11.83 -1.75
N LEU A 93 0.16 -10.74 -1.94
CA LEU A 93 1.62 -10.71 -1.87
C LEU A 93 2.10 -10.18 -0.51
N GLU A 94 3.42 -10.15 -0.32
CA GLU A 94 4.03 -9.63 0.91
C GLU A 94 3.63 -8.16 1.15
N PRO A 95 3.02 -7.82 2.31
CA PRO A 95 2.67 -6.46 2.65
C PRO A 95 3.87 -5.65 3.11
N VAL A 96 3.78 -4.34 2.99
CA VAL A 96 4.81 -3.41 3.47
C VAL A 96 4.20 -2.26 4.25
N THR A 97 4.88 -1.83 5.31
CA THR A 97 4.53 -0.60 6.04
C THR A 97 5.18 0.58 5.32
N ILE A 98 4.42 1.65 5.07
CA ILE A 98 4.93 2.92 4.53
C ILE A 98 4.49 4.03 5.47
N GLY A 99 5.39 4.49 6.33
CA GLY A 99 5.07 5.43 7.40
C GLY A 99 4.05 4.82 8.37
N SER A 100 2.85 5.40 8.47
CA SER A 100 1.74 4.88 9.29
C SER A 100 0.73 4.03 8.52
N ASN A 101 0.97 3.81 7.22
CA ASN A 101 0.05 3.13 6.34
C ASN A 101 0.53 1.71 6.05
N LEU A 102 -0.42 0.82 5.78
CA LEU A 102 -0.15 -0.52 5.29
C LEU A 102 -0.42 -0.54 3.78
N MET A 103 0.56 -1.00 3.01
CA MET A 103 0.38 -1.31 1.60
C MET A 103 0.30 -2.83 1.43
N GLN A 104 -0.82 -3.29 0.86
CA GLN A 104 -1.07 -4.69 0.56
C GLN A 104 -1.12 -4.88 -0.96
N PRO A 105 -0.07 -5.43 -1.58
CA PRO A 105 -0.07 -5.77 -2.99
C PRO A 105 -0.85 -7.07 -3.24
N LEU A 106 -1.62 -7.11 -4.33
CA LEU A 106 -2.37 -8.27 -4.80
C LEU A 106 -2.14 -8.47 -6.29
N ILE A 107 -2.03 -9.72 -6.74
CA ILE A 107 -2.26 -10.07 -8.15
C ILE A 107 -3.74 -10.33 -8.34
N LEU A 108 -4.35 -9.63 -9.30
CA LEU A 108 -5.76 -9.77 -9.66
C LEU A 108 -5.89 -10.12 -11.14
N THR A 109 -6.73 -11.09 -11.46
CA THR A 109 -7.15 -11.34 -12.85
C THR A 109 -8.62 -11.00 -12.99
N GLY A 110 -8.95 -10.08 -13.89
CA GLY A 110 -10.33 -9.68 -14.18
C GLY A 110 -11.07 -10.65 -15.10
N GLU A 111 -12.38 -10.43 -15.28
CA GLU A 111 -13.23 -11.22 -16.20
C GLU A 111 -12.73 -11.23 -17.67
N ASN A 112 -12.00 -10.20 -18.08
CA ASN A 112 -11.40 -10.11 -19.41
C ASN A 112 -10.05 -10.87 -19.54
N GLY A 113 -9.61 -11.56 -18.50
CA GLY A 113 -8.34 -12.29 -18.45
C GLY A 113 -7.11 -11.39 -18.24
N MET A 114 -7.30 -10.07 -18.06
CA MET A 114 -6.19 -9.15 -17.77
C MET A 114 -5.71 -9.34 -16.33
N THR A 115 -4.41 -9.54 -16.17
CA THR A 115 -3.77 -9.71 -14.86
C THR A 115 -3.02 -8.43 -14.48
N VAL A 116 -3.32 -7.90 -13.30
CA VAL A 116 -2.76 -6.65 -12.79
C VAL A 116 -2.17 -6.85 -11.40
N LEU A 117 -1.17 -6.06 -11.08
CA LEU A 117 -0.72 -5.84 -9.71
C LEU A 117 -1.51 -4.66 -9.13
N ALA A 118 -2.38 -4.94 -8.17
CA ALA A 118 -3.12 -3.96 -7.41
C ALA A 118 -2.40 -3.66 -6.09
N ARG A 119 -2.07 -2.40 -5.83
CA ARG A 119 -1.48 -1.97 -4.54
C ARG A 119 -2.54 -1.23 -3.75
N TYR A 120 -3.11 -1.90 -2.75
CA TYR A 120 -4.04 -1.30 -1.81
C TYR A 120 -3.26 -0.55 -0.74
N ALA A 121 -3.57 0.72 -0.54
CA ALA A 121 -3.08 1.50 0.57
C ALA A 121 -4.19 1.63 1.62
N LEU A 122 -3.86 1.31 2.87
CA LEU A 122 -4.77 1.41 4.00
C LEU A 122 -4.15 2.29 5.08
N SER A 123 -4.99 3.07 5.77
CA SER A 123 -4.59 3.81 6.96
C SER A 123 -5.47 3.46 8.15
N ARG A 124 -4.85 3.40 9.33
CA ARG A 124 -5.56 3.22 10.59
C ARG A 124 -6.20 4.54 10.99
N GLN A 125 -7.52 4.54 11.15
CA GLN A 125 -8.27 5.72 11.55
C GLN A 125 -8.11 6.02 13.05
N VAL A 126 -8.54 7.20 13.49
CA VAL A 126 -8.52 7.59 14.92
C VAL A 126 -9.26 6.57 15.80
N GLY A 127 -10.29 5.91 15.29
CA GLY A 127 -11.04 4.85 15.99
C GLY A 127 -10.36 3.46 15.99
N GLY A 128 -9.20 3.32 15.36
CA GLY A 128 -8.48 2.04 15.26
C GLY A 128 -8.84 1.23 14.02
N ASP A 129 -9.94 1.49 13.31
CA ASP A 129 -10.27 0.73 12.10
C ASP A 129 -9.28 0.99 10.96
N TRP A 130 -8.96 -0.05 10.19
CA TRP A 130 -8.34 0.12 8.87
C TRP A 130 -9.38 0.60 7.84
N ARG A 131 -8.98 1.56 7.01
CA ARG A 131 -9.77 1.99 5.84
C ARG A 131 -8.88 2.10 4.62
N ILE A 132 -9.45 1.80 3.46
CA ILE A 132 -8.78 1.91 2.18
C ILE A 132 -8.68 3.39 1.81
N ILE A 133 -7.47 3.88 1.63
CA ILE A 133 -7.17 5.26 1.20
C ILE A 133 -6.85 5.34 -0.30
N GLY A 134 -6.65 4.20 -0.97
CA GLY A 134 -6.52 4.15 -2.41
C GLY A 134 -6.10 2.78 -2.91
N VAL A 135 -6.23 2.59 -4.22
CA VAL A 135 -5.74 1.42 -4.95
C VAL A 135 -5.06 1.93 -6.21
N THR A 136 -3.87 1.42 -6.52
CA THR A 136 -3.22 1.67 -7.82
C THR A 136 -3.08 0.36 -8.57
N LEU A 137 -3.36 0.39 -9.87
CA LEU A 137 -3.21 -0.76 -10.75
C LEU A 137 -1.99 -0.56 -11.66
N SER A 138 -1.15 -1.58 -11.78
CA SER A 138 -0.09 -1.66 -12.79
C SER A 138 -0.12 -3.03 -13.47
N PRO A 139 0.50 -3.20 -14.64
CA PRO A 139 0.72 -4.54 -15.19
C PRO A 139 1.36 -5.46 -14.14
N ALA A 140 0.95 -6.73 -14.12
CA ALA A 140 1.61 -7.73 -13.30
C ALA A 140 3.07 -7.96 -13.77
N PRO A 141 3.99 -8.41 -12.90
CA PRO A 141 5.42 -8.52 -13.24
C PRO A 141 5.72 -9.40 -14.46
N ASP A 142 4.91 -10.42 -14.72
CA ASP A 142 4.98 -11.30 -15.89
C ASP A 142 4.40 -10.66 -17.18
N GLN A 143 3.65 -9.57 -17.05
CA GLN A 143 3.07 -8.78 -18.13
C GLN A 143 3.76 -7.42 -18.35
N ALA A 144 4.75 -7.07 -17.52
CA ALA A 144 5.52 -5.84 -17.67
C ALA A 144 6.55 -5.97 -18.82
N PRO A 145 6.67 -5.00 -19.74
CA PRO A 145 7.76 -4.98 -20.70
C PRO A 145 9.11 -4.92 -19.97
N LEU A 146 10.06 -5.75 -20.38
CA LEU A 146 11.45 -5.74 -19.90
C LEU A 146 12.14 -4.38 -20.12
#